data_AF-A0A9D7D268-F1
#
_entry.id   AF-A0A9D7D268-F1
#
_cell.length_a   1.000
_cell.length_b   1.000
_cell.length_c   1.000
_cell.angle_alpha   90.00
_cell.angle_beta   90.00
_cell.angle_gamma   90.00
#
_symmetry.space_group_name_H-M   'P 1'
#
loop_
_entity.id
_entity.type
_entity.pdbx_description
1 polymer ?
#
loop_
_entity_poly.entity_id
_entity_poly.type
_entity_poly.pdbx_seq_one_letter_code
_entity_poly.pdbx_strand_id
1 'polypeptide(L)'
;MLPTRLTAILSATLATLSACSTPQEGASTADPIVGRAFVDVSAARPLADVARSKIVAAISELERVAANGAAAKQRALAAETLRTIRSGHVKLGSLADSRGFDRWRMCKGLGHSACATGSAPRLDDDTWGDDPSLTAGVVEAVLGYTSGNRLYFALNEATVVTELASTLVHEVNHVLNHTDCAYFSDYSAHVIAPEKAFVEEYRAFLTECFFTKSTATPDTCHAAALEGALRYDLNVDIASLVPAGQAPTWLARQMVREDASERPTHGWMTPTEERFPRRFPVCGTE
;
A
#
# COMPACT_ATOMS: atom_id res chain seq x y z
N MET A 1 -10.12 -2.99 -36.68
CA MET A 1 -8.91 -2.53 -35.96
C MET A 1 -9.38 -1.97 -34.63
N LEU A 2 -9.35 -2.79 -33.56
CA LEU A 2 -9.65 -2.34 -32.20
C LEU A 2 -8.35 -1.80 -31.57
N PRO A 3 -8.40 -0.70 -30.80
CA PRO A 3 -7.22 -0.19 -30.12
C PRO A 3 -6.81 -1.14 -29.00
N THR A 4 -5.51 -1.43 -28.95
CA THR A 4 -4.81 -2.15 -27.88
C THR A 4 -5.11 -1.46 -26.56
N ARG A 5 -6.00 -2.04 -25.74
CA ARG A 5 -6.31 -1.51 -24.41
C ARG A 5 -5.14 -1.86 -23.48
N LEU A 6 -4.41 -0.83 -23.04
CA LEU A 6 -3.49 -0.94 -21.91
C LEU A 6 -4.26 -1.51 -20.72
N THR A 7 -3.91 -2.73 -20.35
CA THR A 7 -4.43 -3.39 -19.15
C THR A 7 -3.36 -3.14 -18.10
N ALA A 8 -3.45 -2.02 -17.38
CA ALA A 8 -2.60 -1.81 -16.21
C ALA A 8 -3.02 -2.86 -15.18
N ILE A 9 -2.27 -3.96 -15.13
CA ILE A 9 -2.45 -5.02 -14.14
C ILE A 9 -1.96 -4.44 -12.82
N LEU A 10 -2.89 -3.97 -11.99
CA LEU A 10 -2.57 -3.75 -10.59
C LEU A 10 -2.36 -5.12 -9.94
N SER A 11 -1.10 -5.35 -9.57
CA SER A 11 -0.57 -6.31 -8.60
C SER A 11 0.13 -7.60 -9.08
N ALA A 12 1.27 -7.85 -8.42
CA ALA A 12 1.61 -9.09 -7.71
C ALA A 12 2.99 -8.93 -7.02
N THR A 13 3.03 -8.75 -5.69
CA THR A 13 4.27 -8.77 -4.92
C THR A 13 4.64 -10.21 -4.60
N LEU A 14 5.57 -10.79 -5.35
CA LEU A 14 6.37 -11.92 -4.89
C LEU A 14 7.82 -11.43 -4.77
N ALA A 15 8.29 -11.25 -3.53
CA ALA A 15 9.70 -11.03 -3.23
C ALA A 15 10.19 -12.19 -2.35
N THR A 16 10.56 -13.29 -2.99
CA THR A 16 11.43 -14.28 -2.35
C THR A 16 12.81 -13.66 -2.12
N LEU A 17 13.03 -13.09 -0.94
CA LEU A 17 14.37 -12.88 -0.39
C LEU A 17 14.54 -13.83 0.79
N SER A 18 14.94 -15.06 0.44
CA SER A 18 15.42 -16.05 1.42
C SER A 18 16.78 -15.59 1.95
N ALA A 19 16.82 -15.17 3.20
CA ALA A 19 18.06 -15.05 3.96
C ALA A 19 17.83 -15.63 5.36
N CYS A 20 18.58 -16.69 5.65
CA CYS A 20 18.48 -17.57 6.82
C CYS A 20 18.32 -16.81 8.15
N SER A 21 17.24 -17.10 8.87
CA SER A 21 17.20 -16.97 10.32
C SER A 21 16.37 -18.11 10.90
N THR A 22 17.00 -18.91 11.75
CA THR A 22 16.43 -20.04 12.48
C THR A 22 15.32 -19.56 13.43
N PRO A 23 14.18 -20.26 13.53
CA PRO A 23 13.16 -19.93 14.51
C PRO A 23 13.59 -20.41 15.89
N GLN A 24 13.55 -19.52 16.88
CA GLN A 24 13.52 -19.88 18.29
C GLN A 24 12.07 -19.71 18.75
N GLU A 25 11.38 -20.85 18.90
CA GLU A 25 10.05 -20.91 19.48
C GLU A 25 10.11 -20.48 20.96
N GLY A 26 9.33 -19.45 21.28
CA GLY A 26 8.97 -19.08 22.64
C GLY A 26 7.50 -18.71 22.64
N ALA A 27 6.65 -19.67 22.96
CA ALA A 27 5.23 -19.43 23.21
C ALA A 27 5.11 -18.51 24.44
N SER A 28 4.76 -17.24 24.21
CA SER A 28 4.38 -16.31 25.26
C SER A 28 2.86 -16.24 25.32
N THR A 29 2.32 -16.64 26.46
CA THR A 29 0.91 -16.46 26.83
C THR A 29 0.81 -15.14 27.60
N ALA A 30 0.21 -14.11 27.00
CA ALA A 30 -0.09 -12.86 27.70
C ALA A 30 -1.30 -12.10 27.11
N ASP A 31 -2.35 -12.06 27.93
CA ASP A 31 -3.41 -11.06 28.18
C ASP A 31 -4.22 -10.35 27.06
N PRO A 32 -5.52 -10.09 27.35
CA PRO A 32 -6.49 -9.59 26.38
C PRO A 32 -6.41 -8.06 26.24
N ILE A 33 -5.51 -7.56 25.39
CA ILE A 33 -5.65 -6.22 24.77
C ILE A 33 -6.64 -6.34 23.60
N VAL A 34 -7.81 -6.92 23.84
CA VAL A 34 -8.86 -7.11 22.82
C VAL A 34 -9.88 -6.01 23.00
N GLY A 35 -9.46 -4.78 22.69
CA GLY A 35 -10.25 -3.57 22.87
C GLY A 35 -9.87 -2.47 21.89
N ARG A 36 -9.85 -2.80 20.60
CA ARG A 36 -9.61 -1.95 19.40
C ARG A 36 -8.14 -1.61 19.11
N ALA A 37 -7.37 -2.61 18.68
CA ALA A 37 -6.06 -2.38 18.06
C ALA A 37 -6.14 -1.62 16.72
N PHE A 38 -7.27 -1.72 16.00
CA PHE A 38 -7.55 -1.05 14.74
C PHE A 38 -9.07 -0.89 14.54
N VAL A 39 -9.47 -0.15 13.50
CA VAL A 39 -10.87 0.02 13.08
C VAL A 39 -11.13 -0.81 11.82
N ASP A 40 -12.16 -1.66 11.85
CA ASP A 40 -12.59 -2.40 10.67
C ASP A 40 -13.17 -1.47 9.60
N VAL A 41 -12.92 -1.81 8.33
CA VAL A 41 -13.55 -1.14 7.18
C VAL A 41 -15.08 -1.18 7.27
N SER A 42 -15.64 -2.33 7.66
CA SER A 42 -17.07 -2.54 7.80
C SER A 42 -17.42 -3.01 9.21
N ALA A 43 -18.25 -2.24 9.90
CA ALA A 43 -18.81 -2.65 11.19
C ALA A 43 -19.83 -3.81 11.04
N ALA A 44 -20.47 -3.92 9.86
CA ALA A 44 -21.46 -4.97 9.58
C ALA A 44 -20.80 -6.33 9.27
N ARG A 45 -19.57 -6.31 8.75
CA ARG A 45 -18.75 -7.50 8.49
C ARG A 45 -17.32 -7.24 8.97
N PRO A 46 -17.09 -7.27 10.30
CA PRO A 46 -15.75 -7.08 10.86
C PRO A 46 -14.84 -8.23 10.43
N LEU A 47 -13.53 -7.99 10.42
CA LEU A 47 -12.55 -9.05 10.25
C LEU A 47 -12.77 -10.14 11.32
N ALA A 48 -12.85 -11.39 10.87
CA ALA A 48 -13.02 -12.56 11.74
C ALA A 48 -11.84 -13.52 11.62
N ASP A 49 -11.75 -14.44 12.59
CA ASP A 49 -10.89 -15.62 12.58
C ASP A 49 -9.43 -15.35 12.13
N VAL A 50 -8.99 -16.07 11.10
CA VAL A 50 -7.63 -16.03 10.54
C VAL A 50 -7.27 -14.61 10.10
N ALA A 51 -8.17 -13.93 9.40
CA ALA A 51 -7.91 -12.60 8.88
C ALA A 51 -7.64 -11.60 10.01
N ARG A 52 -8.48 -11.63 11.06
CA ARG A 52 -8.28 -10.80 12.25
C ARG A 52 -6.99 -11.16 12.98
N SER A 53 -6.72 -12.45 13.16
CA SER A 53 -5.51 -12.96 13.82
C SER A 53 -4.24 -12.48 13.11
N LYS A 54 -4.19 -12.57 11.78
CA LYS A 54 -3.05 -12.11 10.98
C LYS A 54 -2.82 -10.60 11.08
N ILE A 55 -3.88 -9.79 11.05
CA ILE A 55 -3.76 -8.33 11.22
C ILE A 55 -3.27 -7.98 12.62
N VAL A 56 -3.81 -8.61 13.67
CA VAL A 56 -3.34 -8.39 15.05
C VAL A 56 -1.86 -8.78 15.17
N ALA A 57 -1.45 -9.93 14.62
CA ALA A 57 -0.07 -10.35 14.63
C ALA A 57 0.86 -9.38 13.88
N ALA A 58 0.42 -8.82 12.74
CA ALA A 58 1.20 -7.82 12.01
C ALA A 58 1.31 -6.49 12.76
N ILE A 59 0.25 -6.08 13.48
CA ILE A 59 0.31 -4.93 14.40
C ILE A 59 1.30 -5.20 15.54
N SER A 60 1.30 -6.40 16.12
CA SER A 60 2.30 -6.77 17.14
C SER A 60 3.72 -6.78 16.59
N GLU A 61 3.92 -7.16 15.33
CA GLU A 61 5.22 -7.06 14.67
C GLU A 61 5.65 -5.58 14.49
N LEU A 62 4.73 -4.70 14.09
CA LEU A 62 4.99 -3.25 14.05
C LEU A 62 5.34 -2.71 15.45
N GLU A 63 4.67 -3.16 16.51
CA GLU A 63 4.99 -2.77 17.90
C GLU A 63 6.40 -3.22 18.30
N ARG A 64 6.75 -4.46 17.95
CA ARG A 64 8.10 -5.01 18.18
C ARG A 64 9.16 -4.19 17.45
N VAL A 65 8.92 -3.85 16.19
CA VAL A 65 9.85 -3.04 15.39
C VAL A 65 9.91 -1.60 15.90
N ALA A 66 8.81 -0.98 16.30
CA ALA A 66 8.81 0.36 16.87
C ALA A 66 9.66 0.45 18.16
N ALA A 67 9.59 -0.57 19.01
CA ALA A 67 10.37 -0.65 20.25
C ALA A 67 11.84 -1.04 20.02
N ASN A 68 12.08 -2.04 19.18
CA ASN A 68 13.36 -2.77 19.12
C ASN A 68 14.03 -2.79 17.74
N GLY A 69 13.48 -2.10 16.74
CA GLY A 69 14.06 -2.03 15.40
C GLY A 69 15.49 -1.47 15.45
N ALA A 70 16.39 -2.00 14.63
CA ALA A 70 17.82 -1.65 14.73
C ALA A 70 18.10 -0.22 14.24
N ALA A 71 17.37 0.26 13.23
CA ALA A 71 17.53 1.60 12.67
C ALA A 71 16.47 2.58 13.20
N ALA A 72 16.85 3.83 13.42
CA ALA A 72 15.93 4.89 13.87
C ALA A 72 14.76 5.07 12.90
N LYS A 73 15.04 5.10 11.59
CA LYS A 73 14.00 5.23 10.56
C LYS A 73 13.02 4.07 10.55
N GLN A 74 13.51 2.85 10.75
CA GLN A 74 12.67 1.65 10.87
C GLN A 74 11.68 1.77 12.04
N ARG A 75 12.19 2.16 13.22
CA ARG A 75 11.35 2.39 14.42
C ARG A 75 10.33 3.51 14.19
N ALA A 76 10.75 4.60 13.55
CA ALA A 76 9.90 5.75 13.27
C ALA A 76 8.74 5.42 12.30
N LEU A 77 9.02 4.68 11.22
CA LEU A 77 8.01 4.22 10.27
C LEU A 77 6.99 3.31 10.96
N ALA A 78 7.44 2.34 11.75
CA ALA A 78 6.56 1.45 12.49
C ALA A 78 5.67 2.22 13.48
N ALA A 79 6.25 3.17 14.23
CA ALA A 79 5.51 3.99 15.19
C ALA A 79 4.46 4.89 14.52
N GLU A 80 4.76 5.49 13.36
CA GLU A 80 3.80 6.29 12.61
C GLU A 80 2.68 5.42 12.02
N THR A 81 3.01 4.27 11.43
CA THR A 81 2.02 3.31 10.94
C THR A 81 1.06 2.88 12.06
N LEU A 82 1.59 2.53 13.24
CA LEU A 82 0.77 2.20 14.42
C LEU A 82 -0.13 3.36 14.86
N ARG A 83 0.41 4.58 14.91
CA ARG A 83 -0.36 5.78 15.29
C ARG A 83 -1.53 6.00 14.34
N THR A 84 -1.31 5.86 13.04
CA THR A 84 -2.32 6.04 12.00
C THR A 84 -3.41 4.96 12.05
N ILE A 85 -3.02 3.70 12.30
CA ILE A 85 -3.98 2.60 12.49
C ILE A 85 -4.82 2.81 13.76
N ARG A 86 -4.17 3.10 14.89
CA ARG A 86 -4.84 3.22 16.20
C ARG A 86 -5.74 4.44 16.30
N SER A 87 -5.43 5.52 15.59
CA SER A 87 -6.32 6.69 15.52
C SER A 87 -7.57 6.45 14.68
N GLY A 88 -7.63 5.35 13.94
CA GLY A 88 -8.70 5.09 12.96
C GLY A 88 -8.59 5.97 11.72
N HIS A 89 -7.45 6.64 11.50
CA HIS A 89 -7.21 7.39 10.26
C HIS A 89 -7.22 6.44 9.07
N VAL A 90 -6.72 5.21 9.25
CA VAL A 90 -6.95 4.10 8.32
C VAL A 90 -7.90 3.06 8.90
N LYS A 91 -8.67 2.42 8.03
CA LYS A 91 -9.52 1.27 8.36
C LYS A 91 -8.98 0.03 7.68
N LEU A 92 -8.99 -1.11 8.36
CA LEU A 92 -8.43 -2.37 7.86
C LEU A 92 -9.54 -3.37 7.53
N GLY A 93 -9.40 -4.10 6.42
CA GLY A 93 -10.36 -5.09 5.96
C GLY A 93 -9.66 -6.20 5.17
N SER A 94 -10.44 -7.19 4.74
CA SER A 94 -9.95 -8.27 3.87
C SER A 94 -10.44 -8.05 2.44
N LEU A 95 -9.63 -8.45 1.46
CA LEU A 95 -10.04 -8.52 0.07
C LEU A 95 -11.11 -9.60 -0.16
N ALA A 96 -11.26 -10.58 0.73
CA ALA A 96 -12.34 -11.56 0.63
C ALA A 96 -13.70 -10.95 1.00
N ASP A 97 -13.70 -10.01 1.95
CA ASP A 97 -14.90 -9.39 2.52
C ASP A 97 -15.22 -8.02 1.93
N SER A 98 -14.41 -7.49 1.01
CA SER A 98 -14.71 -6.21 0.37
C SER A 98 -15.98 -6.30 -0.48
N ARG A 99 -16.82 -5.26 -0.42
CA ARG A 99 -18.15 -5.19 -1.05
C ARG A 99 -18.47 -3.78 -1.50
N GLY A 100 -19.62 -3.64 -2.16
CA GLY A 100 -20.19 -2.36 -2.51
C GLY A 100 -19.30 -1.57 -3.45
N PHE A 101 -19.24 -0.26 -3.21
CA PHE A 101 -18.42 0.64 -4.00
C PHE A 101 -16.93 0.28 -4.01
N ASP A 102 -16.38 -0.22 -2.90
CA ASP A 102 -14.95 -0.55 -2.81
C ASP A 102 -14.60 -1.78 -3.65
N ARG A 103 -15.45 -2.82 -3.62
CA ARG A 103 -15.29 -3.97 -4.53
C ARG A 103 -15.42 -3.53 -5.98
N TRP A 104 -16.34 -2.62 -6.28
CA TRP A 104 -16.52 -2.12 -7.64
C TRP A 104 -15.27 -1.38 -8.11
N ARG A 105 -14.68 -0.52 -7.26
CA ARG A 105 -13.43 0.18 -7.57
C ARG A 105 -12.27 -0.79 -7.80
N MET A 106 -12.11 -1.82 -6.97
CA MET A 106 -11.10 -2.86 -7.18
C MET A 106 -11.30 -3.54 -8.54
N CYS A 107 -12.52 -3.99 -8.81
CA CYS A 107 -12.87 -4.65 -10.06
C CYS A 107 -12.62 -3.78 -11.30
N LYS A 108 -12.94 -2.48 -11.22
CA LYS A 108 -12.64 -1.49 -12.28
C LYS A 108 -11.15 -1.27 -12.45
N GLY A 109 -10.43 -1.05 -11.35
CA GLY A 109 -8.99 -0.80 -11.35
C GLY A 109 -8.19 -1.98 -11.90
N LEU A 110 -8.66 -3.21 -11.64
CA LEU A 110 -8.06 -4.44 -12.15
C LEU A 110 -8.47 -4.79 -13.58
N GLY A 111 -9.29 -3.96 -14.22
CA GLY A 111 -9.76 -4.21 -15.59
C GLY A 111 -10.63 -5.47 -15.73
N HIS A 112 -11.22 -5.96 -14.63
CA HIS A 112 -12.02 -7.19 -14.65
C HIS A 112 -13.30 -6.98 -15.48
N SER A 113 -13.61 -7.94 -16.35
CA SER A 113 -14.67 -7.83 -17.35
C SER A 113 -16.06 -7.59 -16.74
N ALA A 114 -16.31 -8.15 -15.56
CA ALA A 114 -17.54 -7.95 -14.79
C ALA A 114 -17.88 -6.46 -14.51
N CYS A 115 -16.86 -5.57 -14.52
CA CYS A 115 -17.03 -4.15 -14.26
C CYS A 115 -16.72 -3.26 -15.47
N ALA A 116 -16.40 -3.85 -16.62
CA ALA A 116 -16.02 -3.10 -17.80
C ALA A 116 -17.14 -2.18 -18.32
N THR A 117 -18.41 -2.56 -18.14
CA THR A 117 -19.58 -1.89 -18.74
C THR A 117 -20.65 -1.45 -17.73
N GLY A 118 -20.50 -1.78 -16.44
CA GLY A 118 -21.47 -1.44 -15.41
C GLY A 118 -21.30 -0.03 -14.83
N SER A 119 -22.42 0.62 -14.51
CA SER A 119 -22.41 1.80 -13.63
C SER A 119 -21.93 1.42 -12.23
N ALA A 120 -21.35 2.37 -11.51
CA ALA A 120 -21.01 2.14 -10.10
C ALA A 120 -22.27 1.77 -9.30
N PRO A 121 -22.17 0.84 -8.33
CA PRO A 121 -23.24 0.66 -7.37
C PRO A 121 -23.46 1.96 -6.59
N ARG A 122 -24.64 2.09 -5.98
CA ARG A 122 -24.88 3.20 -5.06
C ARG A 122 -23.91 3.09 -3.88
N LEU A 123 -23.55 4.23 -3.28
CA LEU A 123 -22.64 4.25 -2.12
C LEU A 123 -23.21 3.49 -0.91
N ASP A 124 -24.53 3.36 -0.82
CA ASP A 124 -25.26 2.65 0.24
C ASP A 124 -25.54 1.17 -0.08
N ASP A 125 -25.13 0.67 -1.26
CA ASP A 125 -25.25 -0.76 -1.60
C ASP A 125 -24.02 -1.52 -1.09
N ASP A 126 -24.18 -2.19 0.05
CA ASP A 126 -23.15 -3.00 0.70
C ASP A 126 -23.15 -4.47 0.25
N THR A 127 -24.04 -4.85 -0.68
CA THR A 127 -24.18 -6.22 -1.19
C THR A 127 -23.54 -6.42 -2.56
N TRP A 128 -23.27 -5.33 -3.29
CA TRP A 128 -22.67 -5.42 -4.61
C TRP A 128 -21.33 -6.16 -4.58
N GLY A 129 -21.14 -7.08 -5.51
CA GLY A 129 -19.89 -7.85 -5.66
C GLY A 129 -19.78 -9.10 -4.76
N ASP A 130 -20.89 -9.63 -4.26
CA ASP A 130 -20.98 -10.94 -3.58
C ASP A 130 -20.75 -12.16 -4.51
N ASP A 131 -20.24 -11.96 -5.73
CA ASP A 131 -19.89 -13.03 -6.68
C ASP A 131 -18.54 -13.68 -6.27
N PRO A 132 -18.52 -15.00 -5.98
CA PRO A 132 -17.30 -15.70 -5.61
C PRO A 132 -16.20 -15.66 -6.67
N SER A 133 -16.57 -15.65 -7.96
CA SER A 133 -15.61 -15.59 -9.07
C SER A 133 -14.91 -14.23 -9.16
N LEU A 134 -15.67 -13.16 -8.93
CA LEU A 134 -15.12 -11.81 -8.81
C LEU A 134 -14.21 -11.70 -7.58
N THR A 135 -14.64 -12.26 -6.45
CA THR A 135 -13.85 -12.25 -5.22
C THR A 135 -12.53 -12.99 -5.43
N ALA A 136 -12.56 -14.18 -6.03
CA ALA A 136 -11.35 -14.94 -6.36
C ALA A 136 -10.42 -14.15 -7.29
N GLY A 137 -10.95 -13.60 -8.38
CA GLY A 137 -10.15 -12.81 -9.33
C GLY A 137 -9.48 -11.58 -8.70
N VAL A 138 -10.13 -10.92 -7.75
CA VAL A 138 -9.53 -9.79 -7.01
C VAL A 138 -8.47 -10.27 -6.02
N VAL A 139 -8.74 -11.34 -5.26
CA VAL A 139 -7.81 -11.88 -4.25
C VAL A 139 -6.56 -12.50 -4.89
N GLU A 140 -6.68 -13.06 -6.09
CA GLU A 140 -5.54 -13.59 -6.86
C GLU A 140 -4.69 -12.49 -7.48
N ALA A 141 -5.30 -11.36 -7.85
CA ALA A 141 -4.57 -10.27 -8.44
C ALA A 141 -3.72 -9.54 -7.40
N VAL A 142 -4.30 -9.15 -6.26
CA VAL A 142 -3.69 -8.17 -5.34
C VAL A 142 -3.47 -8.69 -3.92
N LEU A 143 -2.35 -8.33 -3.30
CA LEU A 143 -2.08 -8.62 -1.87
C LEU A 143 -2.62 -7.53 -0.94
N GLY A 144 -2.66 -6.29 -1.44
CA GLY A 144 -3.11 -5.10 -0.75
C GLY A 144 -3.90 -4.22 -1.72
N TYR A 145 -4.87 -3.47 -1.21
CA TYR A 145 -5.60 -2.46 -1.98
C TYR A 145 -6.00 -1.29 -1.09
N THR A 146 -5.76 -0.08 -1.56
CA THR A 146 -6.16 1.17 -0.89
C THR A 146 -7.34 1.82 -1.61
N SER A 147 -8.39 2.19 -0.87
CA SER A 147 -9.49 3.03 -1.35
C SER A 147 -9.78 4.17 -0.37
N GLY A 148 -9.33 5.38 -0.71
CA GLY A 148 -9.29 6.48 0.25
C GLY A 148 -8.44 6.09 1.47
N ASN A 149 -9.07 5.94 2.63
CA ASN A 149 -8.42 5.49 3.87
C ASN A 149 -8.74 4.04 4.29
N ARG A 150 -9.36 3.27 3.39
CA ARG A 150 -9.73 1.86 3.61
C ARG A 150 -8.69 0.95 2.96
N LEU A 151 -8.07 0.10 3.75
CA LEU A 151 -7.02 -0.81 3.35
C LEU A 151 -7.55 -2.25 3.38
N TYR A 152 -7.35 -2.99 2.30
CA TYR A 152 -7.80 -4.37 2.17
C TYR A 152 -6.62 -5.28 1.87
N PHE A 153 -6.58 -6.45 2.50
CA PHE A 153 -5.47 -7.39 2.34
C PHE A 153 -5.96 -8.79 1.94
N ALA A 154 -5.15 -9.51 1.16
CA ALA A 154 -5.32 -10.94 0.92
C ALA A 154 -4.85 -11.70 2.16
N LEU A 155 -5.80 -12.19 2.96
CA LEU A 155 -5.51 -12.79 4.26
C LEU A 155 -5.94 -14.26 4.27
N ASN A 156 -5.00 -15.14 4.57
CA ASN A 156 -5.22 -16.57 4.75
C ASN A 156 -4.18 -17.16 5.72
N GLU A 157 -4.22 -18.47 5.94
CA GLU A 157 -3.29 -19.15 6.86
C GLU A 157 -1.83 -19.02 6.45
N ALA A 158 -1.55 -18.97 5.14
CA ALA A 158 -0.20 -18.82 4.59
C ALA A 158 0.32 -17.38 4.62
N THR A 159 -0.50 -16.38 4.96
CA THR A 159 -0.06 -14.99 5.08
C THR A 159 1.10 -14.88 6.08
N VAL A 160 2.24 -14.40 5.59
CA VAL A 160 3.47 -14.18 6.38
C VAL A 160 3.33 -12.87 7.14
N VAL A 161 3.43 -12.93 8.47
CA VAL A 161 3.14 -11.78 9.36
C VAL A 161 4.12 -10.62 9.15
N THR A 162 5.41 -10.90 8.93
CA THR A 162 6.42 -9.87 8.68
C THR A 162 6.23 -9.17 7.35
N GLU A 163 5.80 -9.90 6.31
CA GLU A 163 5.44 -9.32 5.02
C GLU A 163 4.19 -8.46 5.16
N LEU A 164 3.16 -8.94 5.85
CA LEU A 164 1.94 -8.17 6.10
C LEU A 164 2.23 -6.87 6.90
N ALA A 165 3.13 -6.90 7.88
CA ALA A 165 3.56 -5.69 8.58
C ALA A 165 4.24 -4.69 7.64
N SER A 166 5.06 -5.19 6.71
CA SER A 166 5.68 -4.38 5.66
C SER A 166 4.65 -3.79 4.69
N THR A 167 3.68 -4.59 4.26
CA THR A 167 2.56 -4.14 3.41
C THR A 167 1.69 -3.11 4.15
N LEU A 168 1.48 -3.23 5.46
CA LEU A 168 0.79 -2.19 6.24
C LEU A 168 1.54 -0.85 6.21
N VAL A 169 2.88 -0.87 6.25
CA VAL A 169 3.69 0.33 6.08
C VAL A 169 3.51 0.91 4.68
N HIS A 170 3.56 0.07 3.64
CA HIS A 170 3.34 0.49 2.24
C HIS A 170 1.95 1.14 2.05
N GLU A 171 0.88 0.48 2.47
CA GLU A 171 -0.48 0.98 2.26
C GLU A 171 -0.80 2.21 3.12
N VAL A 172 -0.28 2.28 4.36
CA VAL A 172 -0.41 3.50 5.17
C VAL A 172 0.34 4.68 4.54
N ASN A 173 1.46 4.43 3.84
CA ASN A 173 2.13 5.45 3.05
C ASN A 173 1.20 6.03 1.99
N HIS A 174 0.47 5.17 1.27
CA HIS A 174 -0.49 5.62 0.27
C HIS A 174 -1.58 6.51 0.85
N VAL A 175 -2.13 6.15 2.03
CA VAL A 175 -3.17 6.96 2.66
C VAL A 175 -2.64 8.31 3.10
N LEU A 176 -1.50 8.35 3.79
CA LEU A 176 -0.92 9.60 4.31
C LEU A 176 -0.48 10.56 3.20
N ASN A 177 -0.26 10.03 1.99
CA ASN A 177 0.06 10.83 0.81
C ASN A 177 -1.12 11.09 -0.11
N HIS A 178 -2.33 10.65 0.27
CA HIS A 178 -3.51 10.74 -0.58
C HIS A 178 -3.26 10.17 -1.99
N THR A 179 -2.54 9.06 -2.09
CA THR A 179 -2.13 8.46 -3.37
C THR A 179 -3.32 8.15 -4.27
N ASP A 180 -4.46 7.76 -3.69
CA ASP A 180 -5.72 7.51 -4.42
C ASP A 180 -6.17 8.74 -5.25
N CYS A 181 -5.69 9.93 -4.92
CA CYS A 181 -5.91 11.17 -5.67
C CYS A 181 -4.81 11.51 -6.65
N ALA A 182 -3.58 11.10 -6.33
CA ALA A 182 -2.43 11.34 -7.16
C ALA A 182 -2.41 10.43 -8.41
N TYR A 183 -2.95 9.21 -8.31
CA TYR A 183 -2.92 8.21 -9.39
C TYR A 183 -3.65 8.62 -10.67
N PHE A 184 -4.71 9.41 -10.56
CA PHE A 184 -5.61 9.61 -11.69
C PHE A 184 -5.27 10.89 -12.46
N SER A 185 -5.31 10.79 -13.80
CA SER A 185 -5.47 11.95 -14.68
C SER A 185 -6.93 12.37 -14.75
N ASP A 186 -7.86 11.42 -14.63
CA ASP A 186 -9.29 11.63 -14.45
C ASP A 186 -9.84 10.62 -13.44
N TYR A 187 -10.11 11.10 -12.22
CA TYR A 187 -10.62 10.27 -11.12
C TYR A 187 -12.02 9.72 -11.41
N SER A 188 -12.90 10.52 -12.05
CA SER A 188 -14.27 10.10 -12.33
C SER A 188 -14.30 9.00 -13.39
N ALA A 189 -13.51 9.16 -14.45
CA ALA A 189 -13.37 8.16 -15.51
C ALA A 189 -12.45 6.98 -15.14
N HIS A 190 -11.83 7.00 -13.95
CA HIS A 190 -10.85 6.01 -13.49
C HIS A 190 -9.66 5.86 -14.46
N VAL A 191 -9.19 6.97 -15.04
CA VAL A 191 -8.02 6.99 -15.92
C VAL A 191 -6.77 7.27 -15.11
N ILE A 192 -5.88 6.28 -15.04
CA ILE A 192 -4.60 6.37 -14.34
C ILE A 192 -3.62 7.20 -15.17
N ALA A 193 -2.85 8.08 -14.51
CA ALA A 193 -1.67 8.74 -15.06
C ALA A 193 -0.43 7.90 -14.71
N PRO A 194 0.16 7.14 -15.65
CA PRO A 194 1.14 6.12 -15.31
C PRO A 194 2.40 6.67 -14.62
N GLU A 195 2.86 7.86 -14.99
CA GLU A 195 4.01 8.51 -14.36
C GLU A 195 3.73 8.89 -12.90
N LYS A 196 2.50 9.36 -12.61
CA LYS A 196 2.10 9.68 -11.23
C LYS A 196 1.96 8.41 -10.40
N ALA A 197 1.32 7.38 -10.97
CA ALA A 197 1.19 6.09 -10.31
C ALA A 197 2.56 5.48 -9.98
N PHE A 198 3.51 5.58 -10.91
CA PHE A 198 4.86 5.09 -10.72
C PHE A 198 5.56 5.80 -9.56
N VAL A 199 5.50 7.14 -9.50
CA VAL A 199 6.15 7.93 -8.44
C VAL A 199 5.62 7.56 -7.06
N GLU A 200 4.32 7.38 -6.95
CA GLU A 200 3.63 7.10 -5.69
C GLU A 200 3.87 5.65 -5.22
N GLU A 201 3.82 4.65 -6.11
CA GLU A 201 4.23 3.26 -5.82
C GLU A 201 5.72 3.19 -5.47
N TYR A 202 6.57 3.86 -6.25
CA TYR A 202 8.02 3.92 -6.01
C TYR A 202 8.35 4.47 -4.62
N ARG A 203 7.64 5.53 -4.19
CA ARG A 203 7.77 6.08 -2.84
C ARG A 203 7.30 5.08 -1.77
N ALA A 204 6.20 4.39 -1.99
CA ALA A 204 5.68 3.40 -1.05
C ALA A 204 6.65 2.21 -0.89
N PHE A 205 7.22 1.68 -1.98
CA PHE A 205 8.26 0.64 -1.90
C PHE A 205 9.59 1.12 -1.31
N LEU A 206 9.96 2.40 -1.51
CA LEU A 206 11.10 2.95 -0.78
C LEU A 206 10.85 2.90 0.73
N THR A 207 9.64 3.30 1.16
CA THR A 207 9.21 3.25 2.56
C THR A 207 9.26 1.82 3.09
N GLU A 208 8.74 0.86 2.31
CA GLU A 208 8.79 -0.57 2.60
C GLU A 208 10.24 -1.07 2.79
N CYS A 209 11.15 -0.68 1.90
CA CYS A 209 12.56 -1.06 2.00
C CYS A 209 13.25 -0.50 3.27
N PHE A 210 12.96 0.76 3.64
CA PHE A 210 13.49 1.34 4.90
C PHE A 210 12.90 0.69 6.15
N PHE A 211 11.69 0.14 6.07
CA PHE A 211 11.10 -0.63 7.16
C PHE A 211 11.68 -2.04 7.25
N THR A 212 11.98 -2.70 6.14
CA THR A 212 12.46 -4.09 6.15
C THR A 212 13.95 -4.22 6.41
N LYS A 213 14.76 -3.22 6.03
CA LYS A 213 16.24 -3.30 6.08
C LYS A 213 16.82 -2.26 7.04
N SER A 214 17.46 -2.73 8.11
CA SER A 214 18.12 -1.86 9.10
C SER A 214 19.32 -1.08 8.55
N THR A 215 19.92 -1.53 7.46
CA THR A 215 21.04 -0.87 6.77
C THR A 215 20.59 -0.14 5.50
N ALA A 216 19.28 0.06 5.33
CA ALA A 216 18.72 0.75 4.18
C ALA A 216 19.32 2.15 4.00
N THR A 217 19.78 2.40 2.79
CA THR A 217 20.09 3.72 2.25
C THR A 217 19.23 3.97 1.00
N PRO A 218 19.09 5.22 0.53
CA PRO A 218 18.38 5.50 -0.71
C PRO A 218 18.91 4.67 -1.90
N ASP A 219 20.22 4.47 -1.97
CA ASP A 219 20.84 3.71 -3.07
C ASP A 219 20.50 2.21 -2.99
N THR A 220 20.55 1.62 -1.78
CA THR A 220 20.22 0.20 -1.61
C THR A 220 18.73 -0.08 -1.80
N CYS A 221 17.87 0.92 -1.57
CA CYS A 221 16.43 0.78 -1.74
C CYS A 221 15.94 1.14 -3.14
N HIS A 222 16.69 1.93 -3.91
CA HIS A 222 16.33 2.31 -5.27
C HIS A 222 15.98 1.11 -6.15
N ALA A 223 16.82 0.06 -6.14
CA ALA A 223 16.60 -1.10 -7.00
C ALA A 223 15.30 -1.86 -6.65
N ALA A 224 15.05 -2.09 -5.36
CA ALA A 224 13.84 -2.78 -4.90
C ALA A 224 12.58 -1.95 -5.18
N ALA A 225 12.65 -0.63 -4.94
CA ALA A 225 11.52 0.26 -5.22
C ALA A 225 11.23 0.40 -6.71
N LEU A 226 12.29 0.40 -7.54
CA LEU A 226 12.14 0.43 -8.98
C LEU A 226 11.50 -0.86 -9.50
N GLU A 227 12.00 -2.01 -9.04
CA GLU A 227 11.44 -3.31 -9.38
C GLU A 227 9.96 -3.41 -8.98
N GLY A 228 9.62 -3.01 -7.76
CA GLY A 228 8.23 -2.99 -7.29
C GLY A 228 7.33 -2.11 -8.15
N ALA A 229 7.74 -0.86 -8.42
CA ALA A 229 6.93 0.08 -9.19
C ALA A 229 6.77 -0.34 -10.67
N LEU A 230 7.78 -0.97 -11.27
CA LEU A 230 7.71 -1.43 -12.67
C LEU A 230 6.81 -2.66 -12.87
N ARG A 231 6.55 -3.45 -11.83
CA ARG A 231 5.63 -4.61 -11.91
C ARG A 231 4.19 -4.22 -12.23
N TYR A 232 3.82 -2.95 -12.05
CA TYR A 232 2.50 -2.41 -12.37
C TYR A 232 2.30 -2.10 -13.87
N ASP A 233 3.26 -2.45 -14.74
CA ASP A 233 3.21 -2.24 -16.19
C ASP A 233 2.82 -0.80 -16.59
N LEU A 234 3.29 0.17 -15.81
CA LEU A 234 2.97 1.58 -16.00
C LEU A 234 3.66 2.18 -17.24
N ASN A 235 4.49 1.42 -17.97
CA ASN A 235 5.17 1.85 -19.20
C ASN A 235 5.79 3.25 -19.10
N VAL A 236 6.50 3.53 -18.01
CA VAL A 236 7.08 4.84 -17.70
C VAL A 236 8.53 4.93 -18.16
N ASP A 237 8.87 5.99 -18.89
CA ASP A 237 10.27 6.36 -19.14
C ASP A 237 10.86 7.01 -17.89
N ILE A 238 11.55 6.20 -17.07
CA ILE A 238 12.19 6.66 -15.82
C ILE A 238 13.20 7.78 -16.10
N ALA A 239 13.87 7.77 -17.26
CA ALA A 239 14.83 8.81 -17.60
C ALA A 239 14.16 10.18 -17.75
N SER A 240 12.88 10.22 -18.10
CA SER A 240 12.08 11.46 -18.14
C SER A 240 11.77 12.03 -16.73
N LEU A 241 11.81 11.18 -15.70
CA LEU A 241 11.55 11.54 -14.31
C LEU A 241 12.80 12.01 -13.56
N VAL A 242 13.98 11.84 -14.15
CA VAL A 242 15.28 12.17 -13.55
C VAL A 242 15.90 13.33 -14.32
N PRO A 243 16.39 14.39 -13.65
CA PRO A 243 17.01 15.52 -14.35
C PRO A 243 18.23 15.07 -15.17
N ALA A 244 18.46 15.74 -16.30
CA ALA A 244 19.57 15.42 -17.18
C ALA A 244 20.91 15.47 -16.42
N GLY A 245 21.73 14.42 -16.58
CA GLY A 245 23.03 14.30 -15.92
C GLY A 245 22.99 13.80 -14.47
N GLN A 246 21.81 13.48 -13.93
CA GLN A 246 21.68 12.87 -12.61
C GLN A 246 21.70 11.33 -12.68
N ALA A 247 22.18 10.70 -11.61
CA ALA A 247 22.15 9.25 -11.48
C ALA A 247 20.72 8.73 -11.26
N PRO A 248 20.38 7.48 -11.63
CA PRO A 248 19.05 6.90 -11.38
C PRO A 248 18.62 6.93 -9.90
N THR A 249 19.57 6.86 -8.97
CA THR A 249 19.27 6.96 -7.53
C THR A 249 18.91 8.37 -7.08
N TRP A 250 19.00 9.38 -7.96
CA TRP A 250 18.57 10.75 -7.66
C TRP A 250 17.14 10.78 -7.16
N LEU A 251 16.21 10.04 -7.78
CA LEU A 251 14.81 10.02 -7.35
C LEU A 251 14.67 9.52 -5.91
N ALA A 252 15.30 8.38 -5.58
CA ALA A 252 15.32 7.87 -4.21
C ALA A 252 15.97 8.84 -3.23
N ARG A 253 17.08 9.47 -3.64
CA ARG A 253 17.77 10.46 -2.80
C ARG A 253 16.91 11.68 -2.57
N GLN A 254 16.23 12.24 -3.57
CA GLN A 254 15.36 13.40 -3.37
C GLN A 254 14.19 13.08 -2.46
N MET A 255 13.54 11.94 -2.69
CA MET A 255 12.47 11.45 -1.84
C MET A 255 12.93 11.30 -0.38
N VAL A 256 14.17 10.88 -0.13
CA VAL A 256 14.69 10.71 1.24
C VAL A 256 15.36 11.96 1.82
N ARG A 257 15.90 12.87 1.00
CA ARG A 257 16.76 14.00 1.42
C ARG A 257 16.01 15.16 2.09
N GLU A 258 14.68 15.20 2.05
CA GLU A 258 13.89 16.19 2.79
C GLU A 258 13.95 15.99 4.32
N ASP A 259 14.65 14.97 4.83
CA ASP A 259 14.68 14.61 6.24
C ASP A 259 16.04 14.86 6.92
N ALA A 260 16.28 16.11 7.30
CA ALA A 260 17.39 16.48 8.19
C ALA A 260 17.06 16.24 9.69
N SER A 261 15.91 15.63 10.01
CA SER A 261 15.34 15.69 11.37
C SER A 261 15.02 14.36 12.05
N GLU A 262 15.31 13.21 11.43
CA GLU A 262 14.98 11.88 11.99
C GLU A 262 13.47 11.71 12.31
N ARG A 263 12.58 12.54 11.74
CA ARG A 263 11.12 12.52 12.00
C ARG A 263 10.42 11.59 11.01
N PRO A 264 9.25 11.02 11.35
CA PRO A 264 8.66 9.98 10.54
C PRO A 264 8.15 10.55 9.21
N THR A 265 8.39 9.81 8.11
CA THR A 265 8.36 10.32 6.72
C THR A 265 7.30 9.64 5.85
N HIS A 266 6.16 9.22 6.41
CA HIS A 266 5.02 8.93 5.52
C HIS A 266 4.54 10.25 4.90
N GLY A 267 5.19 10.67 3.81
CA GLY A 267 4.70 11.72 2.92
C GLY A 267 5.37 13.09 2.90
N TRP A 268 6.62 13.20 3.35
CA TRP A 268 7.49 14.34 3.01
C TRP A 268 8.62 13.89 2.09
N MET A 269 8.23 13.22 1.01
CA MET A 269 9.14 12.77 -0.04
C MET A 269 8.72 13.46 -1.34
N THR A 270 8.65 14.78 -1.31
CA THR A 270 8.19 15.57 -2.45
C THR A 270 9.42 15.96 -3.27
N PRO A 271 9.60 15.48 -4.51
CA PRO A 271 10.69 16.00 -5.34
C PRO A 271 10.46 17.50 -5.57
N THR A 272 11.40 18.35 -5.12
CA THR A 272 11.30 19.82 -5.19
C THR A 272 11.56 20.41 -6.58
N GLU A 273 11.23 19.72 -7.67
CA GLU A 273 11.36 20.28 -9.02
C GLU A 273 10.03 20.79 -9.58
N GLU A 274 10.10 21.89 -10.34
CA GLU A 274 9.00 22.53 -11.09
C GLU A 274 8.24 21.60 -12.05
N ARG A 275 8.70 20.36 -12.23
CA ARG A 275 8.07 19.32 -13.07
C ARG A 275 7.12 18.39 -12.31
N PHE A 276 7.17 18.37 -10.97
CA PHE A 276 6.24 17.59 -10.16
C PHE A 276 5.25 18.54 -9.50
N PRO A 277 3.93 18.27 -9.57
CA PRO A 277 2.95 19.16 -8.97
C PRO A 277 3.25 19.33 -7.49
N ARG A 278 3.66 20.54 -7.08
CA ARG A 278 4.05 20.89 -5.69
C ARG A 278 2.93 20.65 -4.67
N ARG A 279 1.72 20.31 -5.12
CA ARG A 279 0.56 19.89 -4.34
C ARG A 279 -0.25 18.93 -5.21
N PHE A 280 -0.41 17.68 -4.79
CA PHE A 280 -1.50 16.86 -5.28
C PHE A 280 -2.80 17.45 -4.72
N PRO A 281 -3.75 17.89 -5.56
CA PRO A 281 -5.02 18.37 -5.05
C PRO A 281 -5.75 17.23 -4.32
N VAL A 282 -6.33 17.56 -3.16
CA VAL A 282 -7.24 16.71 -2.39
C VAL A 282 -8.35 16.24 -3.33
N CYS A 283 -8.61 14.94 -3.45
CA CYS A 283 -9.90 14.53 -4.01
C CYS A 283 -10.96 14.93 -2.99
N GLY A 284 -11.76 15.94 -3.34
CA GLY A 284 -13.01 16.26 -2.67
C GLY A 284 -12.83 16.58 -1.20
N THR A 285 -12.70 17.86 -0.89
CA THR A 285 -12.96 18.45 0.43
C THR A 285 -14.03 17.68 1.21
N GLU A 286 -13.72 17.37 2.47
CA GLU A 286 -14.57 16.82 3.54
C GLU A 286 -16.08 16.80 3.30
#